data_AF-A0A810QAN1-F1
#
_entry.id   AF-A0A810QAN1-F1
#
_cell.length_a   1.000
_cell.length_b   1.000
_cell.length_c   1.000
_cell.angle_alpha   90.00
_cell.angle_beta   90.00
_cell.angle_gamma   90.00
#
_symmetry.space_group_name_H-M   'P 1'
#
loop_
_entity.id
_entity.type
_entity.pdbx_description
1 polymer ?
#
loop_
_entity_poly.entity_id
_entity_poly.type
_entity_poly.pdbx_seq_one_letter_code
_entity_poly.pdbx_strand_id
1 'polypeptide(L)'
;MVVHDLDLTALPDVGLDYDAYMPEADALAAFICQARSDGLDILCQCEYGQSRSAACAAAILEYFNGTGTSVFADYRYYPNQVVYHKIMDALTRYGQEAQPSA
;
A
#
# COMPACT_ATOMS: atom_id res chain seq x y z
N MET A 1 7.03 4.14 -9.15
CA MET A 1 7.26 2.68 -8.99
C MET A 1 6.47 1.96 -10.08
N VAL A 2 7.12 1.13 -10.90
CA VAL A 2 6.42 0.30 -11.89
C VAL A 2 6.16 -1.04 -11.23
N VAL A 3 4.98 -1.20 -10.65
CA VAL A 3 4.55 -2.46 -10.02
C VAL A 3 3.64 -3.19 -11.00
N HIS A 4 3.94 -4.45 -11.28
CA HIS A 4 3.05 -5.30 -12.07
C HIS A 4 1.73 -5.48 -11.31
N ASP A 5 0.62 -5.27 -11.99
CA ASP A 5 -0.71 -5.46 -11.40
C ASP A 5 -1.03 -6.96 -11.42
N LEU A 6 -0.50 -7.68 -10.43
CA LEU A 6 -0.57 -9.13 -10.35
C LEU A 6 -1.31 -9.54 -9.08
N ASP A 7 -2.09 -10.59 -9.20
CA ASP A 7 -2.62 -11.32 -8.05
C ASP A 7 -1.54 -12.22 -7.45
N LEU A 8 -1.73 -12.61 -6.18
CA LEU A 8 -0.76 -13.41 -5.43
C LEU A 8 -0.39 -14.71 -6.16
N THR A 9 -1.37 -15.35 -6.81
CA THR A 9 -1.20 -16.60 -7.54
C THR A 9 -0.41 -16.45 -8.84
N ALA A 10 -0.31 -15.23 -9.39
CA ALA A 10 0.39 -14.93 -10.63
C ALA A 10 1.84 -14.47 -10.42
N LEU A 11 2.26 -14.21 -9.17
CA LEU A 11 3.65 -13.84 -8.87
C LEU A 11 4.67 -14.91 -9.30
N PRO A 12 4.44 -16.22 -9.06
CA PRO A 12 5.40 -17.24 -9.46
C PRO A 12 5.62 -17.32 -10.98
N ASP A 13 4.62 -16.96 -11.78
CA ASP A 13 4.69 -16.98 -13.24
C ASP A 13 5.72 -15.99 -13.79
N VAL A 14 6.07 -14.96 -13.00
CA VAL A 14 7.12 -13.98 -13.31
C VAL A 14 8.35 -14.14 -12.43
N GLY A 15 8.48 -15.27 -11.72
CA GLY A 15 9.61 -15.56 -10.84
C GLY A 15 9.67 -14.70 -9.58
N LEU A 16 8.51 -14.19 -9.12
CA LEU A 16 8.39 -13.42 -7.89
C LEU A 16 7.64 -14.21 -6.82
N ASP A 17 7.95 -13.94 -5.56
CA ASP A 17 7.13 -14.28 -4.41
C ASP A 17 6.61 -12.99 -3.75
N TYR A 18 5.85 -13.12 -2.67
CA TYR A 18 5.29 -11.98 -1.95
C TYR A 18 6.37 -11.04 -1.41
N ASP A 19 7.49 -11.58 -0.94
CA ASP A 19 8.56 -10.80 -0.32
C ASP A 19 9.32 -9.99 -1.37
N ALA A 20 9.67 -10.62 -2.49
CA ALA A 20 10.35 -10.01 -3.62
C ALA A 20 9.47 -9.05 -4.43
N TYR A 21 8.14 -9.20 -4.37
CA TYR A 21 7.20 -8.28 -5.00
C TYR A 21 7.11 -6.96 -4.23
N MET A 22 7.26 -5.82 -4.91
CA MET A 22 7.24 -4.47 -4.32
C MET A 22 8.26 -4.31 -3.15
N PRO A 23 9.56 -4.46 -3.42
CA PRO A 23 10.61 -4.32 -2.39
C PRO A 23 10.70 -2.90 -1.82
N GLU A 24 10.16 -1.90 -2.50
CA GLU A 24 10.15 -0.50 -2.06
C GLU A 24 9.07 -0.20 -0.99
N ALA A 25 8.31 -1.21 -0.54
CA ALA A 25 7.20 -1.02 0.39
C ALA A 25 7.62 -0.33 1.71
N ASP A 26 8.77 -0.67 2.27
CA ASP A 26 9.25 -0.07 3.52
C ASP A 26 9.65 1.40 3.33
N ALA A 27 10.31 1.73 2.21
CA ALA A 27 10.64 3.12 1.87
C ALA A 27 9.37 3.95 1.62
N LEU A 28 8.35 3.34 0.99
CA LEU A 28 7.05 3.96 0.81
C LEU A 28 6.33 4.21 2.15
N ALA A 29 6.38 3.27 3.09
CA ALA A 29 5.81 3.44 4.43
C ALA A 29 6.47 4.62 5.17
N ALA A 30 7.80 4.72 5.13
CA ALA A 30 8.53 5.85 5.71
C ALA A 30 8.11 7.18 5.07
N PHE A 31 8.00 7.24 3.75
CA PHE A 31 7.52 8.43 3.02
C PHE A 31 6.09 8.82 3.43
N ILE A 32 5.16 7.85 3.49
CA ILE A 32 3.77 8.09 3.88
C ILE A 32 3.69 8.66 5.29
N CYS A 33 4.40 8.05 6.24
CA CYS A 33 4.43 8.50 7.63
C CYS A 33 5.02 9.91 7.76
N GLN A 34 6.11 10.20 7.04
CA GLN A 34 6.71 11.54 7.01
C GLN A 34 5.74 12.58 6.42
N ALA A 35 5.15 12.31 5.25
CA ALA A 35 4.19 13.21 4.63
C ALA A 35 2.98 13.48 5.54
N ARG A 36 2.52 12.46 6.28
CA ARG A 36 1.44 12.60 7.26
C ARG A 36 1.85 13.46 8.46
N SER A 37 3.07 13.26 8.97
CA SER A 37 3.65 14.08 10.05
C SER A 37 3.78 15.54 9.63
N ASP A 38 4.12 15.79 8.37
CA ASP A 38 4.27 17.13 7.81
C ASP A 38 2.93 17.80 7.45
N GLY A 39 1.81 17.11 7.65
CA GLY A 39 0.47 17.62 7.35
C GLY A 39 0.18 17.75 5.85
N LEU A 40 0.86 16.96 5.01
CA LEU A 40 0.70 16.98 3.55
C LEU A 40 -0.41 16.02 3.09
N ASP A 41 -1.02 16.38 1.96
CA ASP A 41 -1.90 15.48 1.22
C ASP A 41 -1.08 14.49 0.39
N ILE A 42 -1.53 13.23 0.32
CA ILE A 42 -0.89 12.17 -0.45
C ILE A 42 -1.76 11.85 -1.66
N LEU A 43 -1.20 12.03 -2.87
CA LEU A 43 -1.83 11.61 -4.12
C LEU A 43 -1.30 10.24 -4.57
N CYS A 44 -2.15 9.21 -4.52
CA CYS A 44 -1.82 7.90 -5.06
C CYS A 44 -2.14 7.86 -6.56
N GLN A 45 -1.12 7.76 -7.43
CA GLN A 45 -1.30 7.74 -8.88
C GLN A 45 -0.77 6.45 -9.51
N CYS A 46 -1.61 5.83 -10.35
CA CYS A 46 -1.22 4.82 -11.34
C CYS A 46 -1.92 5.15 -12.66
N GLU A 47 -1.60 4.43 -13.74
CA GLU A 47 -2.09 4.74 -15.11
C GLU A 47 -3.59 5.02 -15.20
N TYR A 48 -4.43 4.11 -14.71
CA TYR A 48 -5.90 4.25 -14.74
C TYR A 48 -6.54 4.65 -13.41
N GLY A 49 -5.76 4.84 -12.33
CA GLY A 49 -6.31 5.20 -11.02
C GLY A 49 -7.17 4.14 -10.31
N GLN A 50 -7.27 2.91 -10.85
CA GLN A 50 -8.27 1.93 -10.40
C GLN A 50 -7.73 0.80 -9.52
N SER A 51 -6.50 0.35 -9.75
CA SER A 51 -5.98 -0.85 -9.09
C SER A 51 -4.90 -0.52 -8.06
N ARG A 52 -3.63 -0.41 -8.47
CA ARG A 52 -2.48 -0.21 -7.55
C ARG A 52 -2.58 1.09 -6.73
N SER A 53 -3.01 2.18 -7.35
CA SER A 53 -3.21 3.46 -6.64
C SER A 53 -4.39 3.40 -5.68
N ALA A 54 -5.49 2.76 -6.07
CA ALA A 54 -6.63 2.55 -5.18
C ALA A 54 -6.25 1.66 -3.99
N ALA A 55 -5.45 0.61 -4.21
CA ALA A 55 -4.91 -0.24 -3.14
C ALA A 55 -4.01 0.53 -2.18
N CYS A 56 -3.12 1.38 -2.71
CA CYS A 56 -2.28 2.26 -1.90
C CYS A 56 -3.12 3.24 -1.07
N ALA A 57 -4.08 3.93 -1.69
CA ALA A 57 -5.00 4.82 -0.98
C ALA A 57 -5.82 4.09 0.08
N ALA A 58 -6.32 2.89 -0.23
CA ALA A 58 -7.07 2.06 0.70
C ALA A 58 -6.21 1.64 1.91
N ALA A 59 -4.96 1.24 1.71
CA ALA A 59 -4.05 0.86 2.79
C ALA A 59 -3.72 2.06 3.70
N ILE A 60 -3.47 3.24 3.13
CA ILE A 60 -3.23 4.47 3.89
C ILE A 60 -4.47 4.86 4.70
N LEU A 61 -5.65 4.87 4.08
CA LEU A 61 -6.92 5.19 4.74
C LEU A 61 -7.30 4.18 5.81
N GLU A 62 -6.98 2.90 5.61
CA GLU A 62 -7.20 1.89 6.65
C GLU A 62 -6.28 2.14 7.84
N TYR A 63 -4.97 2.28 7.60
CA TYR A 63 -4.00 2.42 8.68
C TYR A 63 -4.24 3.63 9.58
N PHE A 64 -4.52 4.80 9.00
CA PHE A 64 -4.65 6.03 9.77
C PHE A 64 -6.09 6.34 10.20
N ASN A 65 -7.09 5.84 9.48
CA ASN A 65 -8.48 6.26 9.66
C ASN A 65 -9.47 5.10 9.83
N GLY A 66 -9.08 3.84 9.60
CA GLY A 66 -9.98 2.67 9.63
C GLY A 66 -11.08 2.72 8.57
N THR A 67 -10.81 3.35 7.42
CA THR A 67 -11.82 3.63 6.37
C THR A 67 -11.43 3.10 5.00
N GLY A 68 -10.40 2.27 4.89
CA GLY A 68 -9.90 1.75 3.62
C GLY A 68 -10.91 0.86 2.90
N THR A 69 -11.78 0.17 3.64
CA THR A 69 -12.89 -0.64 3.09
C THR A 69 -13.84 0.17 2.20
N SER A 70 -13.96 1.49 2.41
CA SER A 70 -14.78 2.35 1.54
C SER A 70 -14.27 2.40 0.10
N VAL A 71 -12.96 2.26 -0.11
CA VAL A 71 -12.34 2.21 -1.44
C VAL A 71 -12.64 0.88 -2.13
N PHE A 72 -12.64 -0.23 -1.39
CA PHE A 72 -13.03 -1.55 -1.90
C PHE A 72 -14.52 -1.65 -2.23
N ALA A 73 -15.37 -0.91 -1.52
CA ALA A 73 -16.81 -0.91 -1.74
C ALA A 73 -17.25 -0.05 -2.94
N ASP A 74 -16.38 0.82 -3.46
CA ASP A 74 -16.69 1.69 -4.58
C ASP A 74 -16.39 1.00 -5.91
N TYR A 75 -17.44 0.81 -6.73
CA TYR A 75 -17.38 0.15 -8.03
C TYR A 75 -16.44 0.79 -9.06
N ARG A 76 -15.95 2.01 -8.81
CA ARG A 76 -14.98 2.67 -9.67
C ARG A 76 -13.57 2.10 -9.50
N TYR A 77 -13.30 1.41 -8.38
CA TYR A 77 -11.98 0.92 -8.03
C TYR A 77 -11.96 -0.61 -8.00
N TYR A 78 -10.80 -1.16 -8.32
CA TYR A 78 -10.48 -2.59 -8.25
C TYR A 78 -9.17 -2.75 -7.49
N PRO A 79 -9.11 -2.42 -6.18
CA PRO A 79 -7.86 -2.33 -5.47
C PRO A 79 -7.11 -3.68 -5.49
N ASN A 80 -5.87 -3.68 -5.97
CA ASN A 80 -5.01 -4.86 -5.94
C ASN A 80 -4.74 -5.30 -4.49
N GLN A 81 -5.14 -6.53 -4.16
CA GLN A 81 -5.02 -7.04 -2.79
C GLN A 81 -3.56 -7.24 -2.36
N VAL A 82 -2.67 -7.66 -3.27
CA VAL A 82 -1.25 -7.85 -2.95
C VAL A 82 -0.61 -6.52 -2.60
N VAL A 83 -0.83 -5.48 -3.41
CA VAL A 83 -0.33 -4.12 -3.16
C VAL A 83 -0.88 -3.55 -1.85
N TYR A 84 -2.18 -3.73 -1.59
CA TYR A 84 -2.81 -3.30 -0.34
C TYR A 84 -2.08 -3.92 0.87
N HIS A 85 -1.90 -5.24 0.88
CA HIS A 85 -1.26 -5.93 2.00
C HIS A 85 0.23 -5.58 2.11
N LYS A 86 0.97 -5.45 1.00
CA LYS A 86 2.39 -5.03 1.05
C LYS A 86 2.57 -3.67 1.75
N ILE A 87 1.71 -2.72 1.44
CA ILE A 87 1.74 -1.38 2.05
C ILE A 87 1.27 -1.46 3.50
N MET A 88 0.22 -2.23 3.77
CA MET A 88 -0.32 -2.39 5.11
C MET A 88 0.70 -3.01 6.08
N ASP A 89 1.38 -4.06 5.63
CA ASP A 89 2.42 -4.75 6.39
C ASP A 89 3.62 -3.81 6.64
N ALA A 90 4.03 -3.04 5.62
CA ALA A 90 5.12 -2.07 5.74
C ALA A 90 4.80 -0.93 6.72
N LEU A 91 3.59 -0.36 6.64
CA LEU A 91 3.12 0.66 7.59
C LEU A 91 3.08 0.12 9.02
N THR A 92 2.60 -1.12 9.20
CA THR A 92 2.53 -1.77 10.51
C THR A 92 3.92 -2.00 11.10
N ARG A 93 4.86 -2.53 10.30
CA ARG A 93 6.26 -2.70 10.73
C ARG A 93 6.90 -1.37 11.11
N TYR A 94 6.77 -0.35 10.24
CA TYR A 94 7.32 0.98 10.51
C TYR A 94 6.76 1.59 11.80
N GLY A 95 5.45 1.44 12.05
CA GLY A 95 4.82 1.90 13.29
C GLY A 95 5.33 1.19 14.55
N GLN A 96 5.63 -0.11 14.47
CA GLN A 96 6.21 -0.87 15.58
C GLN A 96 7.66 -0.48 15.86
N GLU A 97 8.46 -0.24 14.82
CA GLU A 97 9.88 0.15 14.94
C GLU A 97 10.05 1.60 15.42
N ALA A 98 9.10 2.48 15.11
CA ALA A 98 9.12 3.89 15.53
C ALA A 98 8.65 4.10 16.98
N GLN A 99 8.06 3.09 17.63
CA GLN A 99 7.70 3.16 19.05
C GLN A 99 8.90 2.75 19.91
N PRO A 100 9.45 3.64 20.77
CA PRO A 100 10.47 3.21 21.71
C PRO A 100 9.89 2.18 22.67
N SER A 101 10.60 1.06 22.86
CA SER A 101 10.29 0.06 23.88
C SER A 101 9.98 0.76 25.21
N ALA A 102 8.79 0.50 25.76
CA ALA A 102 8.31 1.05 27.02
C ALA A 102 9.24 0.75 28.20
#